data_AF-A0A1G1WZ22-F1
#
_entry.id   AF-A0A1G1WZ22-F1
#
_cell.length_a   1.000
_cell.length_b   1.000
_cell.length_c   1.000
_cell.angle_alpha   90.00
_cell.angle_beta   90.00
_cell.angle_gamma   90.00
#
_symmetry.space_group_name_H-M   'P 1'
#
loop_
_entity.id
_entity.type
_entity.pdbx_description
1 polymer ?
#
loop_
_entity_poly.entity_id
_entity_poly.type
_entity_poly.pdbx_seq_one_letter_code
_entity_poly.pdbx_strand_id
1 'polypeptide(L)'
;MAWFRDFGNRFPTKKVQETPVFKQTNYLPRFYISHQGTVAPEEEVLDVVTNEPRNVDLKSKSFFEDQDEELVGDLANASGKSYSEEEKVEVKTYRNNEIILSVNPESNGFLNSSEIYYPGWKAFVDGQEAKVRKTNYAFRSVYLPQGSKEVRFLYDPLSFKLGSWVTLATLVTLSLFVFRASLRRFPRLNPLAQH
;
A
#
# COMPACT_ATOMS: atom_id res chain seq x y z
N MET A 1 -5.48 36.55 -51.62
CA MET A 1 -5.11 36.29 -50.22
C MET A 1 -4.73 34.82 -50.08
N ALA A 2 -3.46 34.49 -50.35
CA ALA A 2 -2.93 33.13 -50.38
C ALA A 2 -1.86 32.99 -49.27
N TRP A 3 -2.29 32.75 -48.03
CA TRP A 3 -1.41 32.78 -46.85
C TRP A 3 -1.57 31.60 -45.86
N PHE A 4 -2.30 30.54 -46.20
CA PHE A 4 -2.54 29.38 -45.30
C PHE A 4 -2.17 28.01 -45.92
N ARG A 5 -1.06 27.91 -46.67
CA ARG A 5 -0.70 26.64 -47.35
C ARG A 5 0.72 26.12 -47.10
N ASP A 6 1.48 26.71 -46.16
CA ASP A 6 2.93 26.45 -46.05
C ASP A 6 3.45 26.16 -44.63
N PHE A 7 2.65 25.49 -43.79
CA PHE A 7 3.10 25.02 -42.47
C PHE A 7 3.53 23.53 -42.45
N GLY A 8 3.42 22.81 -43.56
CA GLY A 8 3.69 21.36 -43.62
C GLY A 8 5.17 20.97 -43.60
N ASN A 9 6.11 21.90 -43.85
CA ASN A 9 7.52 21.57 -44.11
C ASN A 9 8.53 22.18 -43.13
N ARG A 10 8.09 22.78 -42.00
CA ARG A 10 9.02 23.46 -41.06
C ARG A 10 9.65 22.56 -40.00
N PHE A 11 9.32 21.27 -39.97
CA PHE A 11 9.94 20.32 -39.06
C PHE A 11 10.54 19.17 -39.87
N PRO A 12 11.87 18.98 -39.89
CA PRO A 12 12.45 17.78 -40.44
C PRO A 12 11.91 16.60 -39.62
N THR A 13 11.12 15.74 -40.25
CA THR A 13 10.70 14.45 -39.67
C THR A 13 11.95 13.58 -39.61
N LYS A 14 12.73 13.73 -38.53
CA LYS A 14 13.82 12.81 -38.21
C LYS A 14 13.18 11.42 -38.15
N LYS A 15 13.59 10.48 -39.01
CA LYS A 15 13.19 9.08 -38.91
C LYS A 15 13.40 8.67 -37.45
N VAL A 16 12.32 8.35 -36.74
CA VAL A 16 12.39 7.79 -35.40
C VAL A 16 13.19 6.50 -35.56
N GLN A 17 14.43 6.49 -35.09
CA GLN A 17 15.18 5.25 -34.99
C GLN A 17 14.37 4.34 -34.07
N GLU A 18 13.97 3.18 -34.57
CA GLU A 18 13.24 2.18 -33.79
C GLU A 18 14.09 1.86 -32.56
N THR A 19 13.66 2.37 -31.41
CA THR A 19 14.36 2.13 -30.15
C THR A 19 14.04 0.68 -29.77
N PRO A 20 15.04 -0.21 -29.65
CA PRO A 20 14.78 -1.59 -29.29
C PRO A 20 14.12 -1.62 -27.90
N VAL A 21 12.85 -2.02 -27.85
CA VAL A 21 12.12 -2.23 -26.60
C VAL A 21 12.49 -3.62 -26.09
N PHE A 22 13.39 -3.66 -25.12
CA PHE A 22 13.73 -4.91 -24.43
C PHE A 22 12.64 -5.24 -23.41
N LYS A 23 11.98 -6.39 -23.57
CA LYS A 23 11.06 -6.92 -22.56
C LYS A 23 11.87 -7.57 -21.45
N GLN A 24 11.94 -6.94 -20.28
CA GLN A 24 12.48 -7.56 -19.08
C GLN A 24 11.52 -8.68 -18.64
N THR A 25 11.92 -9.94 -18.76
CA THR A 25 11.10 -11.10 -18.37
C THR A 25 11.28 -11.46 -16.90
N ASN A 26 12.45 -11.15 -16.32
CA ASN A 26 12.79 -11.46 -14.93
C ASN A 26 12.60 -10.27 -14.00
N TYR A 27 11.34 -9.85 -13.79
CA TYR A 27 10.99 -8.82 -12.81
C TYR A 27 10.06 -9.41 -11.74
N LEU A 28 10.14 -8.86 -10.53
CA LEU A 28 9.14 -9.09 -9.49
C LEU A 28 7.94 -8.18 -9.75
N PRO A 29 6.74 -8.72 -9.97
CA PRO A 29 5.54 -7.91 -10.09
C PRO A 29 5.31 -7.08 -8.82
N ARG A 30 4.49 -6.03 -8.93
CA ARG A 30 4.10 -5.26 -7.75
C ARG A 30 3.34 -6.12 -6.74
N PHE A 31 2.54 -7.06 -7.22
CA PHE A 31 1.83 -8.04 -6.41
C PHE A 31 2.01 -9.43 -7.01
N TYR A 32 2.35 -10.42 -6.19
CA TYR A 32 2.57 -11.80 -6.61
C TYR A 32 2.23 -12.76 -5.47
N ILE A 33 1.90 -13.99 -5.81
CA ILE A 33 1.58 -15.05 -4.85
C ILE A 33 2.81 -15.95 -4.71
N SER A 34 3.17 -16.28 -3.47
CA SER A 34 4.14 -17.32 -3.15
C SER A 34 3.44 -18.42 -2.35
N HIS A 35 3.90 -19.66 -2.49
CA HIS A 35 3.32 -20.81 -1.79
C HIS A 35 4.29 -21.39 -0.76
N GLN A 36 5.44 -20.79 -0.58
CA GLN A 36 6.38 -21.18 0.45
C GLN A 36 6.66 -19.98 1.33
N GLY A 37 6.64 -20.20 2.63
CA GLY A 37 7.09 -19.23 3.60
C GLY A 37 8.14 -19.86 4.50
N THR A 38 9.09 -19.06 4.97
CA THR A 38 9.99 -19.46 6.05
C THR A 38 10.12 -18.31 7.03
N VAL A 39 10.28 -18.64 8.30
CA VAL A 39 10.79 -17.68 9.26
C VAL A 39 12.32 -17.66 9.12
N ALA A 40 12.90 -16.47 9.05
CA ALA A 40 14.36 -16.28 9.08
C ALA A 40 14.70 -14.98 9.83
N PRO A 41 15.82 -14.93 10.58
CA PRO A 41 16.32 -13.68 11.17
C PRO A 41 16.64 -12.63 10.10
N GLU A 42 16.57 -11.35 10.48
CA GLU A 42 16.80 -10.21 9.59
C GLU A 42 18.14 -10.29 8.83
N GLU A 43 19.22 -10.70 9.52
CA GLU A 43 20.56 -10.84 8.95
C GLU A 43 20.61 -11.92 7.85
N GLU A 44 19.92 -13.03 8.05
CA GLU A 44 19.81 -14.11 7.06
C GLU A 44 18.99 -13.66 5.84
N VAL A 45 17.88 -12.94 6.06
CA VAL A 45 17.06 -12.40 4.95
C VAL A 45 17.85 -11.37 4.16
N LEU A 46 18.61 -10.49 4.82
CA LEU A 46 19.46 -9.49 4.18
C LEU A 46 20.56 -10.13 3.35
N ASP A 47 21.24 -11.14 3.87
CA ASP A 47 22.29 -11.85 3.13
C ASP A 47 21.71 -12.56 1.90
N VAL A 48 20.57 -13.23 2.06
CA VAL A 48 19.87 -13.90 0.97
C VAL A 48 19.43 -12.92 -0.13
N VAL A 49 18.84 -11.79 0.25
CA VAL A 49 18.31 -10.79 -0.69
C VAL A 49 19.43 -9.98 -1.35
N THR A 50 20.51 -9.69 -0.63
CA THR A 50 21.58 -8.77 -1.09
C THR A 50 22.71 -9.50 -1.79
N ASN A 51 23.17 -10.64 -1.25
CA ASN A 51 24.36 -11.34 -1.74
C ASN A 51 24.04 -12.45 -2.73
N GLU A 52 22.83 -13.04 -2.68
CA GLU A 52 22.39 -14.13 -3.56
C GLU A 52 21.11 -13.86 -4.39
N PRO A 53 20.92 -12.68 -5.02
CA PRO A 53 19.69 -12.36 -5.75
C PRO A 53 19.42 -13.25 -6.97
N ARG A 54 20.39 -14.06 -7.42
CA ARG A 54 20.23 -15.01 -8.53
C ARG A 54 19.75 -16.40 -8.09
N ASN A 55 19.93 -16.77 -6.82
CA ASN A 55 19.57 -18.11 -6.32
C ASN A 55 18.24 -18.15 -5.57
N VAL A 56 17.72 -16.99 -5.14
CA VAL A 56 16.46 -16.95 -4.38
C VAL A 56 15.35 -16.36 -5.22
N ASP A 57 14.44 -17.25 -5.62
CA ASP A 57 13.21 -16.87 -6.28
C ASP A 57 12.18 -16.39 -5.26
N LEU A 58 12.17 -15.08 -5.03
CA LEU A 58 11.18 -14.44 -4.15
C LEU A 58 9.74 -14.62 -4.64
N LYS A 59 9.51 -15.00 -5.91
CA LYS A 59 8.16 -15.30 -6.41
C LYS A 59 7.61 -16.59 -5.81
N SER A 60 8.47 -17.56 -5.53
CA SER A 60 8.04 -18.85 -4.97
C SER A 60 8.12 -18.90 -3.45
N LYS A 61 9.06 -18.16 -2.83
CA LYS A 61 9.30 -18.19 -1.38
C LYS A 61 9.32 -16.81 -0.72
N SER A 62 8.58 -16.68 0.37
CA SER A 62 8.54 -15.50 1.24
C SER A 62 9.28 -15.73 2.55
N PHE A 63 9.97 -14.70 3.02
CA PHE A 63 10.70 -14.72 4.29
C PHE A 63 10.01 -13.82 5.31
N PHE A 64 9.76 -14.34 6.49
CA PHE A 64 9.06 -13.64 7.58
C PHE A 64 9.98 -13.52 8.80
N GLU A 65 9.86 -12.41 9.51
CA GLU A 65 10.62 -12.16 10.76
C GLU A 65 9.80 -12.53 12.02
N ASP A 66 8.46 -12.42 11.94
CA ASP A 66 7.54 -12.75 13.03
C ASP A 66 7.49 -14.28 13.26
N GLN A 67 7.14 -14.71 14.48
CA GLN A 67 7.07 -16.13 14.89
C GLN A 67 5.79 -16.45 15.68
N ASP A 68 4.73 -15.66 15.51
CA ASP A 68 3.46 -15.92 16.16
C ASP A 68 2.78 -17.23 15.72
N GLU A 69 1.89 -17.75 16.57
CA GLU A 69 1.17 -19.01 16.33
C GLU A 69 0.33 -19.00 15.04
N GLU A 70 -0.23 -17.85 14.68
CA GLU A 70 -1.03 -17.67 13.46
C GLU A 70 -0.16 -17.90 12.21
N LEU A 71 1.04 -17.32 12.17
CA LEU A 71 1.99 -17.50 11.08
C LEU A 71 2.46 -18.95 11.00
N VAL A 72 2.74 -19.60 12.13
CA VAL A 72 3.14 -21.01 12.13
C VAL A 72 2.05 -21.89 11.50
N GLY A 73 0.77 -21.59 11.80
CA GLY A 73 -0.38 -22.22 11.15
C GLY A 73 -0.44 -21.94 9.64
N ASP A 74 -0.29 -20.67 9.24
CA ASP A 74 -0.31 -20.25 7.83
C ASP A 74 0.80 -20.93 7.01
N LEU A 75 2.02 -21.00 7.57
CA LEU A 75 3.18 -21.64 6.95
C LEU A 75 2.96 -23.14 6.73
N ALA A 76 2.37 -23.82 7.72
CA ALA A 76 2.03 -25.24 7.62
C ALA A 76 0.94 -25.49 6.57
N ASN A 77 0.02 -24.54 6.38
CA ASN A 77 -1.06 -24.65 5.39
C ASN A 77 -0.64 -24.29 3.97
N ALA A 78 0.38 -23.44 3.81
CA ALA A 78 0.87 -22.98 2.51
C ALA A 78 1.73 -24.04 1.79
N SER A 79 2.24 -25.06 2.47
CA SER A 79 3.15 -26.06 1.89
C SER A 79 2.48 -26.94 0.83
N GLY A 80 2.40 -26.46 -0.42
CA GLY A 80 1.55 -27.11 -1.41
C GLY A 80 2.10 -27.18 -2.82
N LYS A 81 2.63 -26.09 -3.39
CA LYS A 81 2.95 -26.03 -4.83
C LYS A 81 4.09 -25.06 -5.13
N SER A 82 4.71 -25.23 -6.30
CA SER A 82 5.63 -24.23 -6.87
C SER A 82 4.81 -23.09 -7.49
N TYR A 83 5.38 -21.88 -7.56
CA TYR A 83 4.79 -20.72 -8.24
C TYR A 83 4.22 -21.10 -9.62
N SER A 84 2.97 -20.72 -9.90
CA SER A 84 2.30 -20.91 -11.18
C SER A 84 2.12 -19.57 -11.89
N GLU A 85 2.55 -19.46 -13.15
CA GLU A 85 2.30 -18.26 -13.97
C GLU A 85 0.80 -18.08 -14.32
N GLU A 86 -0.02 -19.10 -14.09
CA GLU A 86 -1.46 -19.06 -14.35
C GLU A 86 -2.23 -18.35 -13.22
N GLU A 87 -1.61 -18.18 -12.05
CA GLU A 87 -2.17 -17.44 -10.95
C GLU A 87 -2.18 -15.94 -11.25
N LYS A 88 -3.39 -15.39 -11.36
CA LYS A 88 -3.59 -13.99 -11.69
C LYS A 88 -3.81 -13.16 -10.44
N VAL A 89 -3.01 -12.11 -10.32
CA VAL A 89 -3.27 -10.98 -9.43
C VAL A 89 -3.57 -9.77 -10.29
N GLU A 90 -4.82 -9.30 -10.25
CA GLU A 90 -5.28 -8.14 -11.00
C GLU A 90 -5.58 -6.98 -10.06
N VAL A 91 -5.02 -5.81 -10.35
CA VAL A 91 -5.26 -4.60 -9.57
C VAL A 91 -6.57 -3.95 -10.02
N LYS A 92 -7.62 -4.08 -9.21
CA LYS A 92 -8.93 -3.43 -9.46
C LYS A 92 -8.93 -1.96 -9.06
N THR A 93 -8.27 -1.63 -7.95
CA THR A 93 -8.20 -0.26 -7.43
C THR A 93 -6.85 -0.03 -6.80
N TYR A 94 -6.27 1.15 -7.07
CA TYR A 94 -4.99 1.56 -6.51
C TYR A 94 -5.06 3.04 -6.14
N ARG A 95 -5.27 3.31 -4.85
CA ARG A 95 -5.34 4.65 -4.25
C ARG A 95 -4.36 4.72 -3.07
N ASN A 96 -4.03 5.93 -2.65
CA ASN A 96 -3.08 6.15 -1.54
C ASN A 96 -3.48 5.44 -0.24
N ASN A 97 -4.79 5.29 0.02
CA ASN A 97 -5.32 4.70 1.25
C ASN A 97 -6.08 3.38 1.02
N GLU A 98 -6.19 2.91 -0.22
CA GLU A 98 -6.99 1.73 -0.55
C GLU A 98 -6.43 1.02 -1.78
N ILE A 99 -6.24 -0.29 -1.67
CA ILE A 99 -5.83 -1.16 -2.78
C ILE A 99 -6.78 -2.35 -2.80
N ILE A 100 -7.39 -2.62 -3.95
CA ILE A 100 -8.27 -3.77 -4.16
C ILE A 100 -7.69 -4.63 -5.26
N LEU A 101 -7.52 -5.91 -4.97
CA LEU A 101 -6.92 -6.90 -5.84
C LEU A 101 -7.92 -8.03 -6.09
N SER A 102 -8.07 -8.42 -7.35
CA SER A 102 -8.68 -9.71 -7.69
C SER A 102 -7.59 -10.76 -7.71
N VAL A 103 -7.83 -11.89 -7.04
CA VAL A 103 -6.88 -12.99 -6.93
C VAL A 103 -7.57 -14.30 -7.27
N ASN A 104 -6.80 -15.29 -7.68
CA ASN A 104 -7.27 -16.67 -7.87
C ASN A 104 -6.14 -17.65 -7.54
N PRO A 105 -5.83 -17.87 -6.25
CA PRO A 105 -4.76 -18.76 -5.83
C PRO A 105 -5.17 -20.22 -6.04
N GLU A 106 -4.30 -21.01 -6.66
CA GLU A 106 -4.49 -22.44 -6.89
C GLU A 106 -4.24 -23.30 -5.64
N SER A 107 -3.54 -22.74 -4.67
CA SER A 107 -3.29 -23.34 -3.36
C SER A 107 -3.10 -22.25 -2.29
N ASN A 108 -3.12 -22.63 -1.03
CA ASN A 108 -2.81 -21.71 0.06
C ASN A 108 -1.42 -21.10 -0.16
N GLY A 109 -1.27 -19.84 0.21
CA GLY A 109 -0.02 -19.14 0.04
C GLY A 109 -0.04 -17.76 0.66
N PHE A 110 0.77 -16.89 0.11
CA PHE A 110 0.98 -15.55 0.60
C PHE A 110 0.93 -14.57 -0.56
N LEU A 111 0.05 -13.57 -0.46
CA LEU A 111 0.07 -12.46 -1.39
C LEU A 111 1.11 -11.45 -0.92
N ASN A 112 2.19 -11.33 -1.68
CA ASN A 112 3.26 -10.37 -1.42
C ASN A 112 3.04 -9.09 -2.23
N SER A 113 3.42 -7.97 -1.63
CA SER A 113 3.43 -6.66 -2.27
C SER A 113 4.84 -6.09 -2.23
N SER A 114 5.37 -5.72 -3.40
CA SER A 114 6.68 -5.05 -3.54
C SER A 114 6.63 -3.58 -3.09
N GLU A 115 5.82 -3.28 -2.07
CA GLU A 115 5.70 -1.97 -1.42
C GLU A 115 6.16 -2.07 0.02
N ILE A 116 6.78 -0.99 0.50
CA ILE A 116 7.36 -0.95 1.84
C ILE A 116 6.27 -1.15 2.89
N TYR A 117 6.53 -2.05 3.85
CA TYR A 117 5.70 -2.24 5.02
C TYR A 117 5.69 -0.97 5.87
N TYR A 118 4.49 -0.50 6.21
CA TYR A 118 4.29 0.61 7.15
C TYR A 118 3.16 0.25 8.13
N PRO A 119 3.30 0.55 9.43
CA PRO A 119 2.24 0.27 10.39
C PRO A 119 0.97 1.08 10.08
N GLY A 120 -0.19 0.47 10.29
CA GLY A 120 -1.50 1.10 10.06
C GLY A 120 -2.23 0.65 8.79
N TRP A 121 -1.63 -0.20 7.97
CA TRP A 121 -2.36 -0.96 6.95
C TRP A 121 -3.14 -2.10 7.59
N LYS A 122 -4.42 -2.22 7.20
CA LYS A 122 -5.27 -3.38 7.43
C LYS A 122 -5.46 -4.12 6.13
N ALA A 123 -5.56 -5.43 6.19
CA ALA A 123 -5.91 -6.25 5.04
C ALA A 123 -7.18 -7.05 5.30
N PHE A 124 -7.92 -7.31 4.23
CA PHE A 124 -9.10 -8.13 4.24
C PHE A 124 -9.03 -9.11 3.08
N VAL A 125 -9.19 -10.40 3.36
CA VAL A 125 -9.28 -11.46 2.35
C VAL A 125 -10.73 -11.92 2.32
N ASP A 126 -11.40 -11.73 1.18
CA ASP A 126 -12.83 -12.00 1.01
C ASP A 126 -13.72 -11.41 2.14
N GLY A 127 -13.32 -10.24 2.64
CA GLY A 127 -14.04 -9.49 3.68
C GLY A 127 -13.66 -9.83 5.12
N GLN A 128 -12.84 -10.86 5.35
CA GLN A 128 -12.33 -11.20 6.68
C GLN A 128 -11.00 -10.50 6.93
N GLU A 129 -10.83 -9.88 8.11
CA GLU A 129 -9.58 -9.20 8.46
C GLU A 129 -8.43 -10.22 8.52
N ALA A 130 -7.33 -9.90 7.83
CA ALA A 130 -6.13 -10.71 7.75
C ALA A 130 -4.93 -9.88 8.22
N LYS A 131 -4.03 -10.51 8.97
CA LYS A 131 -2.85 -9.82 9.51
C LYS A 131 -1.89 -9.44 8.38
N VAL A 132 -1.54 -8.15 8.30
CA VAL A 132 -0.49 -7.66 7.39
C VAL A 132 0.86 -7.93 8.04
N ARG A 133 1.69 -8.74 7.36
CA ARG A 133 3.00 -9.17 7.84
C ARG A 133 4.11 -8.47 7.08
N LYS A 134 5.20 -8.18 7.79
CA LYS A 134 6.46 -7.79 7.18
C LYS A 134 7.08 -9.03 6.53
N THR A 135 7.41 -8.94 5.24
CA THR A 135 7.98 -10.02 4.43
C THR A 135 9.20 -9.52 3.70
N ASN A 136 10.11 -10.42 3.32
CA ASN A 136 11.25 -10.13 2.44
C ASN A 136 11.97 -8.83 2.86
N TYR A 137 12.26 -8.73 4.16
CA TYR A 137 12.94 -7.63 4.85
C TYR A 137 12.23 -6.27 4.91
N ALA A 138 11.58 -5.82 3.84
CA ALA A 138 10.99 -4.47 3.81
C ALA A 138 9.56 -4.44 3.26
N PHE A 139 9.08 -5.55 2.74
CA PHE A 139 7.82 -5.63 2.01
C PHE A 139 6.68 -6.09 2.91
N ARG A 140 5.47 -6.10 2.38
CA ARG A 140 4.28 -6.61 3.10
C ARG A 140 3.71 -7.85 2.43
N SER A 141 3.11 -8.70 3.24
CA SER A 141 2.42 -9.91 2.81
C SER A 141 1.18 -10.17 3.66
N VAL A 142 0.24 -10.92 3.10
CA VAL A 142 -0.94 -11.45 3.79
C VAL A 142 -1.12 -12.90 3.43
N TYR A 143 -1.54 -13.72 4.39
CA TYR A 143 -1.93 -15.10 4.10
C TYR A 143 -3.11 -15.10 3.14
N LEU A 144 -3.05 -15.99 2.16
CA LEU A 144 -4.02 -16.11 1.08
C LEU A 144 -4.48 -17.57 0.98
N PRO A 145 -5.66 -17.91 1.52
CA PRO A 145 -6.27 -19.23 1.36
C PRO A 145 -6.55 -19.55 -0.10
N GLN A 146 -6.52 -20.84 -0.45
CA GLN A 146 -6.95 -21.35 -1.75
C GLN A 146 -8.39 -20.91 -2.06
N GLY A 147 -8.65 -20.52 -3.31
CA GLY A 147 -9.98 -20.12 -3.77
C GLY A 147 -10.42 -18.72 -3.34
N SER A 148 -9.55 -17.95 -2.67
CA SER A 148 -9.79 -16.54 -2.38
C SER A 148 -10.02 -15.75 -3.67
N LYS A 149 -10.86 -14.72 -3.63
CA LYS A 149 -11.22 -13.95 -4.85
C LYS A 149 -10.80 -12.49 -4.78
N GLU A 150 -10.79 -11.91 -3.60
CA GLU A 150 -10.49 -10.50 -3.39
C GLU A 150 -9.58 -10.29 -2.18
N VAL A 151 -8.58 -9.44 -2.35
CA VAL A 151 -7.79 -8.88 -1.25
C VAL A 151 -7.94 -7.36 -1.25
N ARG A 152 -8.25 -6.80 -0.09
CA ARG A 152 -8.38 -5.35 0.11
C ARG A 152 -7.40 -4.88 1.18
N PHE A 153 -6.53 -3.95 0.81
CA PHE A 153 -5.70 -3.21 1.76
C PHE A 153 -6.30 -1.83 2.02
N LEU A 154 -6.43 -1.45 3.29
CA LEU A 154 -6.93 -0.15 3.73
C LEU A 154 -5.93 0.48 4.70
N TYR A 155 -5.56 1.72 4.44
CA TYR A 155 -4.68 2.48 5.33
C TYR A 155 -5.51 3.23 6.38
N ASP A 156 -5.45 2.78 7.63
CA ASP A 156 -6.21 3.29 8.77
C ASP A 156 -5.27 3.57 9.97
N PRO A 157 -4.36 4.57 9.87
CA PRO A 157 -3.34 4.81 10.88
C PRO A 157 -3.92 5.44 12.17
N LEU A 158 -3.46 4.96 13.33
CA LEU A 158 -3.85 5.49 14.65
C LEU A 158 -3.47 6.96 14.82
N SER A 159 -2.35 7.40 14.23
CA SER A 159 -1.87 8.79 14.30
C SER A 159 -2.87 9.79 13.71
N PHE A 160 -3.56 9.41 12.63
CA PHE A 160 -4.58 10.26 12.02
C PHE A 160 -5.80 10.41 12.95
N LYS A 161 -6.24 9.32 13.59
CA LYS A 161 -7.33 9.37 14.58
C LYS A 161 -6.96 10.26 15.76
N LEU A 162 -5.77 10.10 16.33
CA LEU A 162 -5.29 10.93 17.43
C LEU A 162 -5.15 12.41 17.02
N GLY A 163 -4.58 12.67 15.84
CA GLY A 163 -4.47 14.02 15.30
C GLY A 163 -5.83 14.71 15.16
N SER A 164 -6.84 13.99 14.66
CA SER A 164 -8.20 14.54 14.53
C SER A 164 -8.81 14.95 15.87
N TRP A 165 -8.59 14.17 16.93
CA TRP A 165 -9.04 14.49 18.29
C TRP A 165 -8.31 15.71 18.85
N VAL A 166 -7.00 15.82 18.65
CA VAL A 166 -6.21 16.98 19.09
C VAL A 166 -6.64 18.25 18.36
N THR A 167 -6.87 18.19 17.04
CA THR A 167 -7.39 19.32 16.27
C THR A 167 -8.77 19.75 16.77
N LEU A 168 -9.67 18.80 17.01
CA LEU A 168 -11.00 19.10 17.53
C LEU A 168 -10.94 19.76 18.92
N ALA A 169 -10.11 19.23 19.82
CA ALA A 169 -9.92 19.82 21.16
C ALA A 169 -9.33 21.24 21.07
N THR A 170 -8.40 21.47 20.15
CA THR A 170 -7.80 22.79 19.91
C THR A 170 -8.84 23.80 19.38
N LEU A 171 -9.67 23.38 18.43
CA LEU A 171 -10.75 24.22 17.90
C LEU A 171 -11.80 24.56 18.96
N VAL A 172 -12.18 23.60 19.81
CA VAL A 172 -13.14 23.82 20.90
C VAL A 172 -12.56 24.79 21.92
N THR A 173 -11.31 24.60 22.35
CA THR A 173 -10.67 25.49 23.33
C THR A 173 -10.50 26.91 22.80
N LEU A 174 -10.07 27.08 21.54
CA LEU A 174 -9.99 28.39 20.88
C LEU A 174 -11.36 29.05 20.74
N SER A 175 -12.38 28.29 20.34
CA SER A 175 -13.76 28.80 20.19
C SER A 175 -14.31 29.28 21.54
N LEU A 176 -14.12 28.51 22.61
CA LEU A 176 -14.50 28.91 23.97
C LEU A 176 -13.75 30.16 24.45
N PHE A 177 -12.45 30.26 24.13
CA PHE A 177 -11.65 31.43 24.48
C PHE A 177 -12.15 32.70 23.77
N VAL A 178 -12.37 32.62 22.46
CA VAL A 178 -12.90 33.73 21.65
C VAL A 178 -14.31 34.11 22.09
N PHE A 179 -15.18 33.12 22.33
CA PHE A 179 -16.54 33.35 22.81
C PHE A 179 -16.54 34.07 24.17
N ARG A 180 -15.70 33.62 25.11
CA ARG A 180 -15.55 34.26 26.42
C ARG A 180 -14.97 35.68 26.32
N ALA A 181 -14.05 35.93 25.40
CA ALA A 181 -13.50 37.26 25.13
C ALA A 181 -14.55 38.20 24.49
N SER A 182 -15.41 37.67 23.62
CA SER A 182 -16.50 38.40 22.97
C SER A 182 -17.59 38.80 23.98
N LEU A 183 -17.99 37.90 24.88
CA LEU A 183 -18.95 38.19 25.95
C LEU A 183 -18.47 39.28 26.91
N ARG A 184 -17.15 39.38 27.14
CA ARG A 184 -16.55 40.45 27.96
C ARG A 184 -16.48 41.80 27.26
N ARG A 185 -16.66 41.85 25.94
CA ARG A 185 -16.52 43.06 25.12
C ARG A 185 -17.82 43.83 24.90
N PHE A 186 -18.97 43.38 25.38
CA PHE A 186 -20.20 44.19 25.38
C PHE A 186 -20.12 45.26 26.48
N PRO A 187 -19.83 46.53 26.15
CA PRO A 187 -19.83 47.60 27.14
C PRO A 187 -21.30 47.87 27.49
N ARG A 188 -21.60 48.07 28.78
CA ARG A 188 -22.89 48.64 29.19
C ARG A 188 -23.04 49.98 28.47
N LEU A 189 -23.99 50.08 27.53
CA LEU A 189 -24.43 51.38 27.00
C LEU A 189 -25.00 52.15 28.19
N ASN A 190 -24.22 53.10 28.72
CA ASN A 190 -24.69 54.01 29.76
C ASN A 190 -25.79 54.88 29.13
N PRO A 191 -27.05 54.80 29.58
CA PRO A 191 -28.06 55.76 29.16
C PRO A 191 -27.85 57.06 29.95
N LEU A 192 -27.94 58.19 29.25
CA LEU A 192 -28.21 59.53 29.77
C LEU A 192 -27.02 60.30 30.37
N ALA A 193 -26.37 61.10 29.52
CA ALA A 193 -26.00 62.46 29.89
C ALA A 193 -27.16 63.39 29.48
N GLN A 194 -28.18 63.47 30.33
CA GLN A 194 -29.09 64.61 30.39
C GLN A 194 -28.69 65.41 31.63
N HIS A 195 -28.04 66.56 31.41
CA HIS A 195 -28.31 67.84 32.06
C HIS A 195 -27.33 68.90 31.57
#